data_AF-A0A258GJA0-F1
#
_entry.id   AF-A0A258GJA0-F1
#
_cell.length_a   1.000
_cell.length_b   1.000
_cell.length_c   1.000
_cell.angle_alpha   90.00
_cell.angle_beta   90.00
_cell.angle_gamma   90.00
#
_symmetry.space_group_name_H-M   'P 1'
#
loop_
_entity.id
_entity.type
_entity.pdbx_description
1 polymer ?
#
loop_
_entity_poly.entity_id
_entity_poly.type
_entity_poly.pdbx_seq_one_letter_code
_entity_poly.pdbx_strand_id
1 'polypeptide(L)'
;MDETDTPRHRSQITGNAGLNYAAWQISRRGWHVMPTIRNARGSDLIVTNDDETVFFGVQSKGFSKRYAVPLGMDPASLRSDWWVITIHANSDTPTCYVLRLDEVCELATQDKNGGRWWLEPKMYDRDEFREAWDRIKNAPC
;
A
#
# COMPACT_ATOMS: atom_id res chain seq x y z
N MET A 1 16.94 -17.66 -25.64
CA MET A 1 16.07 -18.12 -24.55
C MET A 1 14.99 -17.07 -24.43
N ASP A 2 13.76 -17.51 -24.64
CA ASP A 2 12.60 -16.69 -25.00
C ASP A 2 12.23 -15.70 -23.90
N GLU A 3 12.06 -14.44 -24.26
CA GLU A 3 11.64 -13.37 -23.39
C GLU A 3 10.14 -13.58 -23.14
N THR A 4 9.81 -14.19 -21.99
CA THR A 4 8.43 -14.55 -21.64
C THR A 4 7.53 -13.31 -21.69
N ASP A 5 6.66 -13.27 -22.70
CA ASP A 5 5.62 -12.26 -22.92
C ASP A 5 4.69 -12.23 -21.69
N THR A 6 5.02 -11.37 -20.73
CA THR A 6 4.24 -11.22 -19.52
C THR A 6 3.00 -10.39 -19.87
N PRO A 7 1.78 -10.92 -19.68
CA PRO A 7 0.56 -10.21 -20.06
C PRO A 7 0.51 -8.81 -19.46
N ARG A 8 0.39 -7.78 -20.31
CA ARG A 8 0.26 -6.40 -19.85
C ARG A 8 -1.15 -6.16 -19.31
N HIS A 9 -1.31 -6.33 -17.99
CA HIS A 9 -2.58 -6.04 -17.32
C HIS A 9 -2.90 -4.53 -17.31
N ARG A 10 -4.20 -4.18 -17.38
CA ARG A 10 -4.67 -2.81 -17.15
C ARG A 10 -4.25 -2.33 -15.76
N SER A 11 -3.87 -1.05 -15.62
CA SER A 11 -3.40 -0.49 -14.35
C SER A 11 -4.37 -0.70 -13.19
N GLN A 12 -5.68 -0.63 -13.46
CA GLN A 12 -6.72 -0.93 -12.47
C GLN A 12 -6.64 -2.39 -11.99
N ILE A 13 -6.42 -3.36 -12.88
CA ILE A 13 -6.29 -4.77 -12.51
C ILE A 13 -5.03 -4.99 -11.66
N THR A 14 -3.91 -4.36 -12.03
CA THR A 14 -2.67 -4.40 -11.24
C THR A 14 -2.85 -3.79 -9.85
N GLY A 15 -3.56 -2.67 -9.74
CA GLY A 15 -3.91 -2.08 -8.44
C GLY A 15 -4.76 -3.03 -7.60
N ASN A 16 -5.70 -3.75 -8.22
CA ASN A 16 -6.54 -4.73 -7.54
C ASN A 16 -5.75 -5.94 -7.07
N ALA A 17 -4.77 -6.41 -7.85
CA ALA A 17 -3.90 -7.51 -7.46
C ALA A 17 -3.11 -7.14 -6.19
N GLY A 18 -2.50 -5.95 -6.17
CA GLY A 18 -1.81 -5.43 -4.98
C GLY A 18 -2.72 -5.27 -3.76
N LEU A 19 -3.95 -4.77 -3.97
CA LEU A 19 -4.94 -4.64 -2.90
C LEU A 19 -5.34 -5.98 -2.28
N ASN A 20 -5.67 -6.98 -3.11
CA ASN A 20 -6.06 -8.30 -2.61
C ASN A 20 -4.88 -9.03 -1.95
N TYR A 21 -3.67 -8.87 -2.48
CA TYR A 21 -2.46 -9.44 -1.87
C TYR A 21 -2.18 -8.82 -0.50
N ALA A 22 -2.29 -7.50 -0.37
CA ALA A 22 -2.16 -6.81 0.91
C ALA A 22 -3.23 -7.27 1.91
N ALA A 23 -4.48 -7.39 1.48
CA ALA A 23 -5.57 -7.90 2.33
C ALA A 23 -5.27 -9.31 2.82
N TRP A 24 -4.84 -10.22 1.94
CA TRP A 24 -4.46 -11.58 2.32
C TRP A 24 -3.28 -11.61 3.29
N GLN A 25 -2.25 -10.80 3.06
CA GLN A 25 -1.09 -10.70 3.96
C GLN A 25 -1.49 -10.22 5.36
N ILE A 26 -2.39 -9.26 5.45
CA ILE A 26 -2.90 -8.77 6.73
C ILE A 26 -3.78 -9.85 7.40
N SER A 27 -4.70 -10.47 6.67
CA SER A 27 -5.59 -11.49 7.23
C SER A 27 -4.89 -12.76 7.71
N ARG A 28 -3.88 -13.24 6.98
CA ARG A 28 -3.11 -14.42 7.43
C ARG A 28 -2.28 -14.17 8.70
N ARG A 29 -2.22 -12.92 9.18
CA ARG A 29 -1.56 -12.51 10.42
C ARG A 29 -2.54 -12.24 11.57
N GLY A 30 -3.81 -12.61 11.41
CA GLY A 30 -4.81 -12.59 12.49
C GLY A 30 -5.75 -11.39 12.48
N TRP A 31 -5.80 -10.62 11.39
CA TRP A 31 -6.67 -9.45 11.28
C TRP A 31 -7.88 -9.70 10.37
N HIS A 32 -9.04 -9.19 10.74
CA HIS A 32 -10.17 -9.06 9.84
C HIS A 32 -9.94 -7.88 8.89
N VAL A 33 -10.18 -8.08 7.59
CA VAL A 33 -9.95 -7.07 6.55
C VAL A 33 -11.18 -6.93 5.68
N MET A 34 -11.65 -5.70 5.53
CA MET A 34 -12.77 -5.33 4.67
C MET A 34 -12.30 -4.37 3.58
N PRO A 35 -12.36 -4.77 2.29
CA PRO A 35 -12.19 -3.83 1.19
C PRO A 35 -13.30 -2.78 1.15
N THR A 36 -12.94 -1.53 0.88
CA THR A 36 -13.90 -0.43 0.78
C THR A 36 -14.35 -0.16 -0.67
N ILE A 37 -15.34 0.70 -0.82
CA ILE A 37 -15.82 1.14 -2.14
C ILE A 37 -14.73 2.01 -2.80
N ARG A 38 -14.16 1.50 -3.89
CA ARG A 38 -13.15 2.23 -4.67
C ARG A 38 -13.69 3.55 -5.21
N ASN A 39 -12.85 4.58 -5.18
CA ASN A 39 -13.17 5.98 -5.52
C ASN A 39 -14.05 6.74 -4.51
N ALA A 40 -14.43 6.12 -3.38
CA ALA A 40 -14.93 6.88 -2.23
C ALA A 40 -13.75 7.52 -1.49
N ARG A 41 -14.00 8.65 -0.81
CA ARG A 41 -12.99 9.22 0.10
C ARG A 41 -12.78 8.24 1.26
N GLY A 42 -11.56 7.76 1.45
CA GLY A 42 -11.23 6.87 2.56
C GLY A 42 -10.11 5.90 2.20
N SER A 43 -9.78 5.04 3.16
CA SER A 43 -8.84 3.94 3.00
C SER A 43 -9.37 2.88 2.06
N ASP A 44 -8.48 2.16 1.38
CA ASP A 44 -8.88 1.07 0.48
C ASP A 44 -9.30 -0.19 1.25
N LEU A 45 -8.74 -0.37 2.46
CA LEU A 45 -9.09 -1.44 3.40
C LEU A 45 -9.38 -0.82 4.77
N ILE A 46 -10.36 -1.39 5.47
CA ILE A 46 -10.55 -1.24 6.91
C ILE A 46 -10.13 -2.55 7.57
N VAL A 47 -9.32 -2.45 8.63
CA VAL A 47 -8.75 -3.59 9.33
C VAL A 47 -9.17 -3.54 10.79
N THR A 48 -9.53 -4.70 11.34
CA THR A 48 -9.91 -4.84 12.74
C THR A 48 -9.43 -6.16 13.35
N ASN A 49 -9.19 -6.19 14.65
CA ASN A 49 -8.82 -7.40 15.39
C ASN A 49 -10.05 -8.30 15.61
N ASP A 50 -9.82 -9.46 16.23
CA ASP A 50 -10.82 -10.50 16.45
C ASP A 50 -11.98 -10.07 17.37
N ASP A 51 -11.71 -9.22 18.36
CA ASP A 51 -12.69 -8.67 19.27
C ASP A 51 -13.37 -7.38 18.78
N GLU A 52 -13.03 -6.92 17.57
CA GLU A 52 -13.51 -5.68 16.96
C GLU A 52 -13.32 -4.43 17.84
N THR A 53 -12.28 -4.37 18.66
CA THR A 53 -11.98 -3.20 19.51
C THR A 53 -11.03 -2.20 18.86
N VAL A 54 -10.25 -2.63 17.87
CA VAL A 54 -9.29 -1.81 17.14
C VAL A 54 -9.68 -1.71 15.69
N PHE A 55 -9.70 -0.49 15.16
CA PHE A 55 -9.94 -0.22 13.75
C PHE A 55 -8.87 0.72 13.21
N PHE A 56 -8.37 0.43 12.01
CA PHE A 56 -7.50 1.33 11.27
C PHE A 56 -7.68 1.18 9.77
N GLY A 57 -7.30 2.24 9.06
CA GLY A 57 -7.35 2.32 7.60
C GLY A 57 -6.03 1.94 6.94
N VAL A 58 -6.09 1.18 5.86
CA VAL A 58 -4.92 0.88 5.01
C VAL A 58 -5.16 1.40 3.60
N GLN A 59 -4.23 2.20 3.08
CA GLN A 59 -4.13 2.54 1.66
C GLN A 59 -3.26 1.50 0.95
N SER A 60 -3.74 0.96 -0.16
CA SER A 60 -2.98 0.07 -1.03
C SER A 60 -2.57 0.76 -2.32
N LYS A 61 -1.32 0.57 -2.74
CA LYS A 61 -0.78 1.06 -4.02
C LYS A 61 -0.05 -0.07 -4.74
N GLY A 62 -0.73 -0.72 -5.68
CA GLY A 62 -0.20 -1.83 -6.47
C GLY A 62 0.39 -1.39 -7.80
N PHE A 63 1.59 -1.87 -8.11
CA PHE A 63 2.34 -1.57 -9.33
C PHE A 63 2.96 -2.83 -9.95
N SER A 64 3.13 -2.84 -11.28
CA SER A 64 3.79 -3.94 -11.98
C SER A 64 5.31 -3.95 -11.78
N LYS A 65 5.90 -2.81 -11.45
CA LYS A 65 7.31 -2.61 -11.12
C LYS A 65 7.47 -1.42 -10.18
N ARG A 66 8.70 -1.07 -9.82
CA ARG A 66 9.02 0.12 -9.02
C ARG A 66 8.57 1.39 -9.75
N TYR A 67 7.68 2.14 -9.12
CA TYR A 67 7.20 3.45 -9.57
C TYR A 67 7.08 4.41 -8.39
N ALA A 68 7.13 5.71 -8.67
CA ALA A 68 6.76 6.72 -7.69
C ALA A 68 5.27 6.58 -7.34
N VAL A 69 4.95 6.70 -6.06
CA VAL A 69 3.58 6.57 -5.56
C VAL A 69 2.91 7.93 -5.58
N PRO A 70 1.78 8.12 -6.29
CA PRO A 70 1.06 9.38 -6.26
C PRO A 70 0.37 9.59 -4.91
N LEU A 71 0.66 10.72 -4.27
CA LEU A 71 0.06 11.15 -2.99
C LEU A 71 -1.00 12.25 -3.17
N GLY A 72 -1.13 12.81 -4.37
CA GLY A 72 -2.14 13.84 -4.68
C GLY A 72 -1.58 15.24 -4.61
N MET A 73 -2.43 16.22 -4.26
CA MET A 73 -2.05 17.64 -4.22
C MET A 73 -1.65 18.12 -2.82
N ASP A 74 -2.10 17.43 -1.78
CA ASP A 74 -1.91 17.82 -0.39
C ASP A 74 -1.70 16.57 0.49
N PRO A 75 -0.48 16.33 1.00
CA PRO A 75 -0.18 15.23 1.90
C PRO A 75 -0.99 15.28 3.21
N ALA A 76 -1.40 16.47 3.67
CA ALA A 76 -2.22 16.60 4.87
C ALA A 76 -3.65 16.07 4.68
N SER A 77 -4.07 15.85 3.43
CA SER A 77 -5.37 15.25 3.11
C SER A 77 -5.39 13.73 3.19
N LEU A 78 -4.23 13.08 3.36
CA LEU A 78 -4.09 11.63 3.50
C LEU A 78 -4.63 11.18 4.88
N ARG A 79 -5.31 10.04 4.92
CA ARG A 79 -6.08 9.62 6.11
C ARG A 79 -5.82 8.20 6.60
N SER A 80 -5.31 7.33 5.73
CA SER A 80 -5.05 5.94 6.10
C SER A 80 -3.85 5.85 7.01
N ASP A 81 -4.01 5.23 8.18
CA ASP A 81 -2.97 5.02 9.18
C ASP A 81 -1.75 4.30 8.59
N TRP A 82 -2.03 3.33 7.71
CA TRP A 82 -1.04 2.50 7.05
C TRP A 82 -1.10 2.62 5.54
N TRP A 83 0.07 2.47 4.93
CA TRP A 83 0.25 2.42 3.49
C TRP A 83 1.01 1.14 3.12
N VAL A 84 0.44 0.39 2.20
CA VAL A 84 1.05 -0.81 1.63
C VAL A 84 1.31 -0.57 0.15
N ILE A 85 2.59 -0.49 -0.19
CA ILE A 85 3.05 -0.35 -1.57
C ILE A 85 3.46 -1.73 -2.06
N THR A 86 2.82 -2.22 -3.11
CA THR A 86 3.11 -3.54 -3.69
C THR A 86 3.73 -3.37 -5.07
N ILE A 87 4.95 -3.87 -5.25
CA ILE A 87 5.60 -3.96 -6.56
C ILE A 87 5.50 -5.39 -7.08
N HIS A 88 5.58 -5.54 -8.40
CA HIS A 88 5.40 -6.83 -9.08
C HIS A 88 4.06 -7.47 -8.72
N ALA A 89 3.01 -6.65 -8.59
CA ALA A 89 1.72 -7.07 -8.06
C ALA A 89 1.02 -8.19 -8.83
N ASN A 90 1.41 -8.45 -10.09
CA ASN A 90 0.86 -9.52 -10.92
C ASN A 90 1.74 -10.79 -10.95
N SER A 91 2.86 -10.82 -10.22
CA SER A 91 3.70 -12.01 -10.11
C SER A 91 3.23 -12.92 -8.97
N ASP A 92 3.73 -14.16 -8.95
CA ASP A 92 3.49 -15.10 -7.84
C ASP A 92 4.22 -14.70 -6.55
N THR A 93 5.19 -13.78 -6.65
CA THR A 93 5.98 -13.27 -5.53
C THR A 93 5.98 -11.73 -5.51
N PRO A 94 4.83 -11.07 -5.25
CA PRO A 94 4.80 -9.62 -5.08
C PRO A 94 5.62 -9.21 -3.85
N THR A 95 6.25 -8.04 -3.92
CA THR A 95 6.98 -7.46 -2.80
C THR A 95 6.24 -6.26 -2.25
N CYS A 96 6.04 -6.23 -0.94
CA CYS A 96 5.33 -5.19 -0.23
C CYS A 96 6.27 -4.34 0.63
N TYR A 97 5.92 -3.07 0.76
CA TYR A 97 6.54 -2.13 1.68
C TYR A 97 5.46 -1.54 2.57
N VAL A 98 5.67 -1.61 3.88
CA VAL A 98 4.68 -1.26 4.90
C VAL A 98 5.14 0.00 5.64
N LEU A 99 4.41 1.09 5.45
CA LEU A 99 4.73 2.41 6.01
C LEU A 99 3.56 2.95 6.83
N ARG A 100 3.86 3.73 7.87
CA ARG A 100 2.88 4.55 8.56
C ARG A 100 2.64 5.86 7.82
N LEU A 101 1.51 6.50 8.08
CA LEU A 101 1.15 7.78 7.47
C LEU A 101 2.18 8.90 7.73
N ASP A 102 2.72 8.98 8.94
CA ASP A 102 3.74 9.97 9.32
C ASP A 102 5.00 9.81 8.46
N GLU A 103 5.46 8.58 8.26
CA GLU A 103 6.61 8.25 7.41
C GLU A 103 6.33 8.56 5.93
N VAL A 104 5.13 8.29 5.44
CA VAL A 104 4.74 8.65 4.07
C VAL A 104 4.81 10.16 3.86
N CYS A 105 4.29 10.94 4.82
CA CYS A 105 4.32 12.39 4.77
C CYS A 105 5.74 12.96 4.89
N GLU A 106 6.55 12.43 5.81
CA GLU A 106 7.95 12.85 6.00
C GLU A 106 8.81 12.60 4.75
N LEU A 107 8.59 11.47 4.09
CA LEU A 107 9.35 11.05 2.92
C LEU A 107 8.80 11.57 1.60
N ALA A 108 7.68 12.29 1.63
CA ALA A 108 7.03 12.82 0.44
C ALA A 108 7.86 13.92 -0.22
N THR A 109 7.91 13.90 -1.55
CA THR A 109 8.55 14.92 -2.37
C THR A 109 7.53 15.58 -3.27
N GLN A 110 7.55 16.90 -3.36
CA GLN A 110 6.71 17.66 -4.28
C GLN A 110 7.42 17.87 -5.62
N ASP A 111 6.65 17.92 -6.71
CA ASP A 111 7.16 18.38 -8.00
C ASP A 111 7.84 19.75 -7.87
N LYS A 112 8.92 19.98 -8.64
CA LYS A 112 9.72 21.23 -8.59
C LYS A 112 8.91 22.51 -8.84
N ASN A 113 7.74 22.39 -9.48
CA ASN A 113 6.84 23.49 -9.77
C ASN A 113 5.74 23.69 -8.69
N GLY A 114 5.83 23.03 -7.53
CA GLY A 114 4.80 23.08 -6.50
C GLY A 114 3.56 22.26 -6.86
N GLY A 115 3.71 21.28 -7.75
CA GLY A 115 2.63 20.41 -8.24
C GLY A 115 2.28 19.27 -7.30
N ARG A 116 2.22 18.05 -7.86
CA ARG A 116 1.79 16.87 -7.12
C ARG A 116 2.87 16.40 -6.15
N TRP A 117 2.42 15.68 -5.14
CA TRP A 117 3.25 14.99 -4.18
C TRP A 117 3.40 13.53 -4.55
N TRP A 118 4.60 13.01 -4.32
CA TRP A 118 5.00 11.66 -4.66
C TRP A 118 5.82 11.05 -3.53
N LEU A 119 5.73 9.73 -3.38
CA LEU A 119 6.72 8.96 -2.64
C LEU A 119 7.63 8.24 -3.65
N GLU A 120 8.89 8.66 -3.71
CA GLU A 120 9.87 8.13 -4.67
C GLU A 120 10.28 6.69 -4.32
N PRO A 121 10.63 5.84 -5.31
CA PRO A 121 11.07 4.46 -5.07
C PRO A 121 12.15 4.31 -4.01
N LYS A 122 13.20 5.14 -4.05
CA LYS A 122 14.29 5.11 -3.05
C LYS A 122 13.83 5.42 -1.61
N MET A 123 12.63 5.98 -1.44
CA MET A 123 12.10 6.35 -0.13
C MET A 123 11.34 5.19 0.50
N TYR A 124 10.59 4.40 -0.27
CA TYR A 124 9.88 3.22 0.26
C TYR A 124 10.64 1.91 0.06
N ASP A 125 11.49 1.79 -0.96
CA ASP A 125 12.25 0.59 -1.29
C ASP A 125 13.49 0.48 -0.41
N ARG A 126 13.24 0.31 0.89
CA ARG A 126 14.25 0.18 1.93
C ARG A 126 13.93 -1.01 2.83
N ASP A 127 14.96 -1.59 3.43
CA ASP A 127 14.82 -2.84 4.17
C ASP A 127 13.95 -2.69 5.43
N GLU A 128 13.90 -1.49 6.04
CA GLU A 128 13.03 -1.21 7.19
C GLU A 128 11.52 -1.23 6.86
N PHE A 129 11.15 -1.15 5.58
CA PHE A 129 9.77 -1.19 5.11
C PHE A 129 9.44 -2.50 4.39
N ARG A 130 10.44 -3.16 3.78
CA ARG A 130 10.27 -4.36 2.96
C ARG A 130 9.71 -5.52 3.78
N GLU A 131 8.55 -6.03 3.37
CA GLU A 131 7.82 -7.13 4.02
C GLU A 131 7.64 -6.94 5.54
N ALA A 132 7.67 -5.68 6.00
CA ALA A 132 7.68 -5.33 7.42
C ALA A 132 6.27 -5.40 8.04
N TRP A 133 5.55 -6.48 7.74
CA TRP A 133 4.18 -6.74 8.21
C TRP A 133 4.08 -6.83 9.72
N ASP A 134 5.15 -7.25 10.39
CA ASP A 134 5.23 -7.30 11.86
C ASP A 134 5.12 -5.91 12.50
N ARG A 135 5.12 -4.83 11.72
CA ARG A 135 4.82 -3.47 12.20
C ARG A 135 3.33 -3.28 12.48
N ILE A 136 2.47 -4.03 11.78
CA ILE A 136 1.02 -4.09 11.99
C ILE A 136 0.75 -5.16 13.06
N LYS A 137 1.15 -4.88 14.31
CA LYS A 137 0.96 -5.82 15.43
C LYS A 137 -0.42 -5.68 16.04
N ASN A 138 -0.96 -6.82 16.47
CA ASN A 138 -2.12 -6.90 17.35
C ASN A 138 -1.94 -5.87 18.47
N ALA A 139 -2.88 -4.92 18.57
CA ALA A 139 -3.02 -4.19 19.81
C ALA A 139 -3.18 -5.24 20.91
N PRO A 140 -2.47 -5.12 22.04
CA PRO A 140 -2.70 -6.02 23.15
C PRO A 140 -4.18 -5.93 23.55
N CYS A 141 -4.80 -7.10 23.74
CA CYS A 141 -6.07 -7.24 24.45
C CYS A 141 -6.02 -6.56 25.83
#